data_AF-A0A7J0CM64-F1
#
_entry.id   AF-A0A7J0CM64-F1
#
_cell.length_a   1.000
_cell.length_b   1.000
_cell.length_c   1.000
_cell.angle_alpha   90.00
_cell.angle_beta   90.00
_cell.angle_gamma   90.00
#
_symmetry.space_group_name_H-M   'P 1'
#
loop_
_entity.id
_entity.type
_entity.pdbx_description
1 polymer ?
#
loop_
_entity_poly.entity_id
_entity_poly.type
_entity_poly.pdbx_seq_one_letter_code
_entity_poly.pdbx_strand_id
1 'polypeptide(L)'
;MHVERPHAAIQLPEGSWWDWDVVAWDGGQLRLAAGHDLSYYHSLELVFGDPFFASCPSAFHDPVFRTPTLDELLKVTRQLGEEPAVVVAFEADAGGQEPVSCLIAAERLDLVQETVLRYWREDAGPDQRFAPWVRSPGQ
;
A
#
# COMPACT_ATOMS: atom_id res chain seq x y z
N MET A 1 -17.97 -1.03 26.88
CA MET A 1 -17.98 -0.59 25.47
C MET A 1 -16.53 -0.61 25.02
N HIS A 2 -16.17 -1.47 24.08
CA HIS A 2 -14.80 -1.54 23.55
C HIS A 2 -14.66 -0.38 22.58
N VAL A 3 -13.82 0.60 22.92
CA VAL A 3 -13.38 1.61 21.94
C VAL A 3 -12.39 0.87 21.04
N GLU A 4 -12.86 0.38 19.89
CA GLU A 4 -11.97 0.01 18.80
C GLU A 4 -11.10 1.25 18.51
N ARG A 5 -9.78 1.10 18.63
CA ARG A 5 -8.86 2.20 18.38
C ARG A 5 -8.92 2.50 16.87
N PRO A 6 -9.27 3.72 16.45
CA PRO A 6 -9.60 4.02 15.05
C PRO A 6 -8.44 3.80 14.06
N HIS A 7 -7.21 3.62 14.52
CA HIS A 7 -6.03 3.43 13.68
C HIS A 7 -5.11 2.32 14.24
N ALA A 8 -5.58 1.07 14.24
CA ALA A 8 -4.73 -0.06 14.62
C ALA A 8 -3.70 -0.41 13.53
N ALA A 9 -2.62 -1.09 13.92
CA ALA A 9 -1.72 -1.71 12.95
C ALA A 9 -2.52 -2.65 12.03
N ILE A 10 -2.39 -2.48 10.71
CA ILE A 10 -3.06 -3.36 9.77
C ILE A 10 -2.50 -4.78 9.89
N GLN A 11 -3.35 -5.77 9.66
CA GLN A 11 -2.94 -7.17 9.56
C GLN A 11 -3.01 -7.57 8.10
N LEU A 12 -1.87 -7.99 7.54
CA LEU A 12 -1.81 -8.50 6.18
C LEU A 12 -2.29 -9.95 6.14
N PRO A 13 -2.84 -10.41 5.00
CA PRO A 13 -3.05 -11.83 4.78
C PRO A 13 -1.72 -12.59 4.82
N GLU A 14 -1.77 -13.90 5.04
CA GLU A 14 -0.58 -14.74 4.95
C GLU A 14 0.00 -14.72 3.53
N GLY A 15 1.32 -14.58 3.43
CA GLY A 15 2.05 -14.62 2.18
C GLY A 15 3.46 -14.02 2.29
N SER A 16 4.19 -14.06 1.18
CA SER A 16 5.54 -13.50 1.10
C SER A 16 5.47 -12.08 0.54
N TRP A 17 5.35 -11.11 1.43
CA TRP A 17 5.20 -9.68 1.11
C TRP A 17 6.50 -8.94 1.41
N TRP A 18 7.58 -9.33 0.73
CA TRP A 18 8.90 -8.78 0.95
C TRP A 18 9.12 -7.49 0.16
N ASP A 19 8.81 -7.51 -1.13
CA ASP A 19 9.08 -6.44 -2.08
C ASP A 19 7.83 -5.61 -2.32
N TRP A 20 7.97 -4.29 -2.28
CA TRP A 20 6.86 -3.33 -2.35
C TRP A 20 7.18 -2.15 -3.27
N ASP A 21 6.19 -1.73 -4.06
CA ASP A 21 6.26 -0.48 -4.82
C ASP A 21 4.92 0.24 -4.92
N VAL A 22 5.01 1.54 -5.18
CA VAL A 22 3.85 2.38 -5.52
C VAL A 22 3.53 2.15 -6.99
N VAL A 23 2.38 1.56 -7.27
CA VAL A 23 1.95 1.18 -8.62
C VAL A 23 0.90 2.12 -9.21
N ALA A 24 0.24 2.92 -8.38
CA ALA A 24 -0.63 4.01 -8.80
C ALA A 24 -0.67 5.10 -7.74
N TRP A 25 -0.64 6.36 -8.17
CA TRP A 25 -0.91 7.51 -7.32
C TRP A 25 -1.57 8.61 -8.13
N ASP A 26 -2.82 8.89 -7.81
CA ASP A 26 -3.61 9.99 -8.34
C ASP A 26 -4.48 10.60 -7.23
N GLY A 27 -5.36 11.55 -7.57
CA GLY A 27 -6.22 12.21 -6.58
C GLY A 27 -7.29 11.31 -5.94
N GLY A 28 -7.61 10.17 -6.56
CA GLY A 28 -8.62 9.23 -6.07
C GLY A 28 -8.05 7.97 -5.44
N GLN A 29 -6.78 7.63 -5.68
CA GLN A 29 -6.14 6.49 -5.04
C GLN A 29 -4.62 6.60 -4.90
N LEU A 30 -4.11 5.93 -3.86
CA LEU A 30 -2.72 5.48 -3.75
C LEU A 30 -2.74 3.96 -3.65
N ARG A 31 -1.92 3.27 -4.46
CA ARG A 31 -1.87 1.82 -4.50
C ARG A 31 -0.44 1.32 -4.29
N LEU A 32 -0.26 0.53 -3.24
CA LEU A 32 0.96 -0.21 -2.99
C LEU A 32 0.76 -1.65 -3.44
N ALA A 33 1.72 -2.21 -4.17
CA ALA A 33 1.74 -3.61 -4.57
C ALA A 33 2.82 -4.36 -3.79
N ALA A 34 2.56 -5.64 -3.48
CA ALA A 34 3.49 -6.48 -2.76
C ALA A 34 3.63 -7.90 -3.32
N GLY A 35 4.83 -8.44 -3.21
CA GLY A 35 5.15 -9.80 -3.59
C GLY A 35 6.51 -10.25 -3.05
N HIS A 36 6.92 -11.46 -3.41
CA HIS A 36 8.28 -11.94 -3.14
C HIS A 36 9.29 -11.29 -4.10
N ASP A 37 8.88 -11.08 -5.35
CA ASP A 37 9.60 -10.39 -6.42
C ASP A 37 8.57 -9.72 -7.32
N LEU A 38 8.74 -8.42 -7.59
CA LEU A 38 7.82 -7.62 -8.39
C LEU A 38 8.14 -7.62 -9.89
N SER A 39 9.09 -8.45 -10.35
CA SER A 39 9.47 -8.49 -11.77
C SER A 39 8.35 -8.96 -12.70
N TYR A 40 7.57 -9.96 -12.28
CA TYR A 40 6.60 -10.64 -13.15
C TYR A 40 5.16 -10.47 -12.70
N TYR A 41 4.92 -10.50 -11.40
CA TYR A 41 3.59 -10.35 -10.83
C TYR A 41 3.69 -9.88 -9.38
N HIS A 42 2.57 -9.42 -8.84
CA HIS A 42 2.37 -9.24 -7.41
C HIS A 42 1.07 -9.91 -6.99
N SER A 43 0.91 -10.16 -5.69
CA SER A 43 -0.24 -10.93 -5.19
C SER A 43 -0.98 -10.28 -4.03
N LEU A 44 -0.53 -9.10 -3.59
CA LEU A 44 -1.20 -8.27 -2.61
C LEU A 44 -1.17 -6.82 -3.07
N GLU A 45 -2.26 -6.10 -2.88
CA GLU A 45 -2.32 -4.65 -3.00
C GLU A 45 -2.98 -4.02 -1.78
N LEU A 46 -2.43 -2.89 -1.34
CA LEU A 46 -3.08 -1.98 -0.40
C LEU A 46 -3.57 -0.79 -1.22
N VAL A 47 -4.89 -0.64 -1.31
CA VAL A 47 -5.55 0.42 -2.07
C VAL A 47 -6.10 1.45 -1.09
N PHE A 48 -5.45 2.59 -1.01
CA PHE A 48 -5.89 3.75 -0.25
C PHE A 48 -6.78 4.61 -1.13
N GLY A 49 -8.06 4.70 -0.82
CA GLY A 49 -9.01 5.52 -1.56
C GLY A 49 -9.05 6.94 -1.02
N ASP A 50 -9.02 7.92 -1.94
CA ASP A 50 -9.00 9.35 -1.64
C ASP A 50 -7.88 9.71 -0.63
N PRO A 51 -6.59 9.51 -0.98
CA PRO A 51 -5.48 9.74 -0.06
C PRO A 51 -5.27 11.24 0.19
N PHE A 52 -5.13 11.62 1.46
CA PHE A 52 -4.89 13.01 1.85
C PHE A 52 -3.44 13.30 2.19
N PHE A 53 -2.73 12.28 2.65
CA PHE A 53 -1.35 12.36 3.08
C PHE A 53 -0.64 11.05 2.75
N ALA A 54 0.55 11.15 2.15
CA ALA A 54 1.42 10.01 1.93
C ALA A 54 2.87 10.43 2.12
N SER A 55 3.56 9.72 3.01
CA SER A 55 4.99 9.82 3.24
C SER A 55 5.54 8.40 3.23
N CYS A 56 5.96 7.92 2.06
CA CYS A 56 6.65 6.66 1.88
C CYS A 56 7.54 6.75 0.63
N PRO A 57 8.60 5.94 0.53
CA PRO A 57 9.35 5.82 -0.71
C PRO A 57 8.49 5.17 -1.81
N SER A 58 8.90 5.33 -3.08
CA SER A 58 8.21 4.71 -4.21
C SER A 58 8.43 3.20 -4.31
N ALA A 59 9.49 2.69 -3.70
CA ALA A 59 9.80 1.27 -3.56
C ALA A 59 10.50 1.02 -2.23
N PHE A 60 10.24 -0.12 -1.60
CA PHE A 60 10.78 -0.49 -0.29
C PHE A 60 10.64 -2.00 -0.04
N HIS A 61 11.26 -2.46 1.04
CA HIS A 61 11.23 -3.86 1.45
C HIS A 61 10.84 -4.01 2.93
N ASP A 62 10.31 -5.18 3.27
CA ASP A 62 10.04 -5.64 4.64
C ASP A 62 9.25 -4.66 5.53
N PRO A 63 8.07 -4.17 5.11
CA PRO A 63 7.33 -3.23 5.93
C PRO A 63 6.85 -3.86 7.23
N VAL A 64 7.16 -3.20 8.34
CA VAL A 64 6.66 -3.53 9.67
C VAL A 64 5.54 -2.56 10.03
N PHE A 65 4.30 -2.99 9.82
CA PHE A 65 3.11 -2.21 10.15
C PHE A 65 2.92 -2.07 11.66
N ARG A 66 2.63 -0.86 12.10
CA ARG A 66 2.45 -0.52 13.51
C ARG A 66 1.28 0.42 13.72
N THR A 67 0.83 0.52 14.97
CA THR A 67 -0.11 1.56 15.36
C THR A 67 0.58 2.92 15.17
N PRO A 68 -0.06 3.91 14.51
CA PRO A 68 0.47 5.27 14.45
C PRO A 68 0.65 5.84 15.86
N THR A 69 1.71 6.61 16.04
CA THR A 69 1.93 7.35 17.28
C THR A 69 0.96 8.52 17.39
N LEU A 70 0.76 9.03 18.60
CA LEU A 70 -0.11 10.19 18.82
C LEU A 70 0.39 11.43 18.05
N ASP A 71 1.71 11.63 17.97
CA ASP A 71 2.30 12.76 17.24
C ASP A 71 2.07 12.68 15.73
N GLU A 72 2.15 11.46 15.16
CA GLU A 72 1.81 11.22 13.75
C GLU A 72 0.34 11.49 13.47
N LEU A 73 -0.57 11.04 14.35
CA LEU A 73 -2.00 11.33 14.24
C LEU A 73 -2.27 12.84 14.31
N LEU A 74 -1.74 13.52 15.34
CA LEU A 74 -1.91 14.96 15.50
C LEU A 74 -1.36 15.75 14.32
N LYS A 75 -0.25 15.31 13.73
CA LYS A 75 0.33 15.91 12.52
C LYS A 75 -0.67 15.84 11.36
N VAL A 76 -1.26 14.67 11.11
CA VAL A 76 -2.23 14.46 10.03
C VAL A 76 -3.52 15.24 10.30
N THR A 77 -4.11 15.10 11.50
CA THR A 77 -5.34 15.82 11.87
C THR A 77 -5.22 17.32 11.73
N ARG A 78 -4.09 17.90 12.14
CA ARG A 78 -3.86 19.35 11.98
C ARG A 78 -3.74 19.77 10.52
N GLN A 79 -3.18 18.92 9.66
CA GLN A 79 -3.04 19.21 8.23
C GLN A 79 -4.39 19.13 7.50
N LEU A 80 -5.25 18.20 7.89
CA LEU A 80 -6.57 17.99 7.28
C LEU A 80 -7.66 18.90 7.87
N GLY A 81 -7.50 19.33 9.12
CA GLY A 81 -8.54 20.06 9.86
C GLY A 81 -9.61 19.16 10.47
N GLU A 82 -9.50 17.84 10.28
CA GLU A 82 -10.38 16.80 10.83
C GLU A 82 -9.62 15.49 11.06
N GLU A 83 -10.24 14.56 11.78
CA GLU A 83 -9.66 13.23 12.04
C GLU A 83 -9.82 12.34 10.80
N PRO A 84 -8.73 11.85 10.19
CA PRO A 84 -8.81 10.96 9.03
C PRO A 84 -9.48 9.63 9.40
N ALA A 85 -10.20 9.01 8.47
CA ALA A 85 -10.82 7.70 8.70
C ALA A 85 -9.77 6.58 8.80
N VAL A 86 -8.72 6.62 7.97
CA VAL A 86 -7.64 5.63 7.97
C VAL A 86 -6.28 6.33 8.10
N VAL A 87 -5.45 5.81 9.01
CA VAL A 87 -4.02 6.14 9.10
C VAL A 87 -3.21 4.85 9.26
N VAL A 88 -2.31 4.62 8.32
CA VAL A 88 -1.40 3.47 8.34
C VAL A 88 0.02 3.97 8.54
N ALA A 89 0.68 3.44 9.58
CA ALA A 89 2.08 3.68 9.86
C ALA A 89 2.87 2.39 9.74
N PHE A 90 4.08 2.47 9.18
CA PHE A 90 4.98 1.33 9.06
C PHE A 90 6.43 1.79 8.96
N GLU A 91 7.36 0.95 9.39
CA GLU A 91 8.78 1.10 9.10
C GLU A 91 9.12 0.22 7.90
N ALA A 92 10.00 0.67 7.01
CA ALA A 92 10.42 -0.15 5.86
C ALA A 92 11.90 0.08 5.51
N ASP A 93 12.53 -0.92 4.90
CA ASP A 93 13.85 -0.75 4.30
C ASP A 93 13.71 -0.05 2.94
N ALA A 94 14.38 1.09 2.77
CA ALA A 94 14.41 1.86 1.53
C ALA A 94 15.82 1.92 0.91
N GLY A 95 16.69 0.98 1.24
CA GLY A 95 18.10 0.92 0.79
C GLY A 95 19.03 1.89 1.53
N GLY A 96 18.57 2.45 2.65
CA GLY A 96 19.33 3.35 3.51
C GLY A 96 20.14 2.61 4.58
N GLN A 97 20.77 3.37 5.49
CA GLN A 97 21.43 2.78 6.67
C GLN A 97 20.42 2.41 7.77
N GLU A 98 19.29 3.12 7.83
CA GLU A 98 18.23 2.92 8.81
C GLU A 98 16.89 2.76 8.08
N PRO A 99 15.94 2.00 8.65
CA PRO A 99 14.57 1.95 8.15
C PRO A 99 13.94 3.35 8.09
N VAL A 100 13.04 3.54 7.12
CA VAL A 100 12.27 4.77 6.97
C VAL A 100 10.90 4.63 7.61
N SER A 101 10.52 5.62 8.43
CA SER A 101 9.16 5.71 8.97
C SER A 101 8.20 6.26 7.92
N CYS A 102 7.20 5.46 7.61
CA CYS A 102 6.19 5.76 6.62
C CYS A 102 4.82 6.01 7.27
N LEU A 103 4.05 6.91 6.65
CA LEU A 103 2.72 7.28 7.13
C LEU A 103 1.81 7.63 5.95
N ILE A 104 0.66 6.98 5.88
CA ILE A 104 -0.35 7.19 4.83
C ILE A 104 -1.71 7.43 5.51
N ALA A 105 -2.44 8.45 5.08
CA ALA A 105 -3.80 8.72 5.53
C ALA A 105 -4.76 8.87 4.35
N ALA A 106 -5.96 8.30 4.49
CA ALA A 106 -6.95 8.19 3.43
C ALA A 106 -8.38 8.02 4.00
N GLU A 107 -9.39 8.13 3.15
CA GLU A 107 -10.79 7.83 3.52
C GLU A 107 -11.03 6.34 3.75
N ARG A 108 -10.35 5.50 2.95
CA ARG A 108 -10.51 4.05 3.02
C ARG A 108 -9.21 3.32 2.71
N LEU A 109 -9.16 2.08 3.16
CA LEU A 109 -8.13 1.12 2.81
C LEU A 109 -8.78 -0.22 2.47
N ASP A 110 -8.47 -0.72 1.28
CA ASP A 110 -8.83 -2.06 0.83
C ASP A 110 -7.57 -2.91 0.69
N LEU A 111 -7.63 -4.16 1.17
CA LEU A 111 -6.58 -5.17 0.95
C LEU A 111 -7.09 -6.11 -0.14
N VAL A 112 -6.38 -6.15 -1.26
CA VAL A 112 -6.75 -6.96 -2.42
C VAL A 112 -5.72 -8.07 -2.60
N GLN A 113 -6.16 -9.33 -2.48
CA GLN A 113 -5.31 -10.50 -2.70
C GLN A 113 -5.71 -11.20 -4.01
N GLU A 114 -4.98 -10.89 -5.07
CA GLU A 114 -5.20 -11.40 -6.42
C GLU A 114 -3.87 -11.44 -7.18
N THR A 115 -3.72 -12.32 -8.18
CA THR A 115 -2.49 -12.33 -8.98
C THR A 115 -2.57 -11.25 -10.06
N VAL A 116 -1.67 -10.27 -9.98
CA VAL A 116 -1.58 -9.16 -10.93
C VAL A 116 -0.31 -9.31 -11.77
N LEU A 117 -0.47 -9.63 -13.05
CA LEU A 117 0.62 -9.79 -14.00
C LEU A 117 1.18 -8.43 -14.42
N ARG A 118 2.50 -8.27 -14.34
CA ARG A 118 3.25 -7.05 -14.69
C ARG A 118 3.84 -7.09 -16.11
N TYR A 119 3.55 -8.15 -16.86
CA TYR A 119 3.89 -8.32 -18.26
C TYR A 119 2.74 -8.98 -19.04
N TRP A 120 2.72 -8.81 -20.36
CA TRP A 120 1.72 -9.44 -21.22
C TRP A 120 2.01 -10.91 -21.46
N ARG A 121 0.96 -11.75 -21.43
CA ARG A 121 0.98 -13.14 -21.89
C ARG A 121 -0.40 -13.52 -22.44
N GLU A 122 -0.45 -14.41 -23.42
CA GLU A 122 -1.71 -14.81 -24.07
C GLU A 122 -2.60 -15.71 -23.19
N ASP A 123 -1.99 -16.47 -22.29
CA ASP A 123 -2.59 -17.54 -21.50
C ASP A 123 -2.83 -17.13 -20.03
N ALA A 124 -3.17 -15.86 -19.78
CA ALA A 124 -3.57 -15.42 -18.43
C ALA A 124 -4.81 -16.19 -17.96
N GLY A 125 -4.73 -16.74 -16.75
CA GLY A 125 -5.81 -17.50 -16.13
C GLY A 125 -6.99 -16.61 -15.69
N PRO A 126 -8.15 -17.21 -15.35
CA PRO A 126 -9.36 -16.47 -14.97
C PRO A 126 -9.20 -15.65 -13.68
N ASP A 127 -8.31 -16.06 -12.77
CA ASP A 127 -8.03 -15.40 -11.49
C ASP A 127 -6.80 -14.46 -11.56
N GLN A 128 -6.36 -14.14 -12.79
CA GLN A 128 -5.24 -13.26 -13.05
C GLN A 128 -5.73 -12.00 -13.75
N ARG A 129 -5.27 -10.84 -13.29
CA ARG A 129 -5.46 -9.59 -14.02
C ARG A 129 -4.14 -9.00 -14.45
N PHE A 130 -4.18 -8.12 -15.45
CA PHE A 130 -3.02 -7.35 -15.84
C PHE A 130 -2.92 -6.07 -15.01
N ALA A 131 -1.69 -5.68 -14.68
CA ALA A 131 -1.42 -4.35 -14.15
C ALA A 131 -1.84 -3.28 -15.18
N PRO A 132 -2.29 -2.09 -14.76
CA PRO A 132 -2.89 -1.09 -15.66
C PRO A 132 -1.95 -0.55 -16.75
N TRP A 133 -0.63 -0.68 -16.57
CA TRP A 133 0.38 -0.32 -17.57
C TRP A 133 0.68 -1.42 -18.59
N VAL A 134 0.23 -2.65 -18.37
CA VAL A 134 0.46 -3.75 -19.30
C VAL A 134 -0.49 -3.62 -20.49
N ARG A 135 0.09 -3.65 -21.69
CA ARG A 135 -0.63 -3.58 -22.98
C ARG A 135 -0.39 -4.85 -23.78
N SER A 136 -1.37 -5.24 -24.58
CA SER A 136 -1.16 -6.31 -25.55
C SER A 136 -0.24 -5.84 -26.69
N PRO A 137 0.62 -6.71 -27.25
CA PRO A 137 1.41 -6.41 -28.43
C PRO A 137 0.46 -6.19 -29.61
N GLY A 138 0.19 -4.93 -29.95
CA GLY A 138 -0.77 -4.56 -30.99
C GLY A 138 -1.69 -3.39 -30.65
N GLN A 139 -1.63 -2.88 -29.41
CA GLN A 139 -2.24 -1.60 -29.00
C GLN A 139 -1.25 -0.45 -28.99
#